data_AF-A0A814H5M2-F1
#
_entry.id   AF-A0A814H5M2-F1
#
_cell.length_a   1.000
_cell.length_b   1.000
_cell.length_c   1.000
_cell.angle_alpha   90.00
_cell.angle_beta   90.00
_cell.angle_gamma   90.00
#
_symmetry.space_group_name_H-M   'P 1'
#
loop_
_entity.id
_entity.type
_entity.pdbx_description
1 polymer ?
#
loop_
_entity_poly.entity_id
_entity_poly.type
_entity_poly.pdbx_seq_one_letter_code
_entity_poly.pdbx_strand_id
1 'polypeptide(L)'
;SGTLGTKASVQVVVPFLTESYSSVTDPSESTVSISTLKHFPFFTEHTIQWASQLFENTFFYPTRSAQDYQKDPKAFLERIEKYSIYQKKEEIENVLHILGRDRTKCFEDGIKCARQLFQEHFHDTIVRLLFYYPHVLLTHNGEYFWSGDRLCPHETEFDSNNELHMDFVYAASNLYAEMVLSIHENDEQVKASVNNIEDETVELQQMVQRLPKLEDILNIELKPLEFEIDAGTNFHIDFITSASNLRAENYEIDPTDSSQAKQIVGRILSAIVITTAMVTGLVYLEVYKFVQKHKRLNHIVIA
;
A
#
# COMPACT_ATOMS: atom_id res chain seq x y z
N SER A 1 -11.75 -12.98 -13.32
CA SER A 1 -12.43 -11.68 -13.15
C SER A 1 -11.49 -10.72 -12.45
N GLY A 2 -11.73 -9.42 -12.57
CA GLY A 2 -10.95 -8.37 -11.91
C GLY A 2 -11.86 -7.28 -11.33
N THR A 3 -11.40 -6.66 -10.25
CA THR A 3 -12.02 -5.47 -9.65
C THR A 3 -10.96 -4.39 -9.54
N LEU A 4 -11.35 -3.14 -9.76
CA LEU A 4 -10.50 -1.98 -9.57
C LEU A 4 -11.35 -0.79 -9.14
N GLY A 5 -11.40 -0.51 -7.84
CA GLY A 5 -12.29 0.51 -7.29
C GLY A 5 -13.76 0.19 -7.59
N THR A 6 -14.42 1.08 -8.33
CA THR A 6 -15.80 0.90 -8.83
C THR A 6 -15.91 0.04 -10.09
N LYS A 7 -14.80 -0.26 -10.78
CA LYS A 7 -14.80 -0.97 -12.07
C LYS A 7 -14.65 -2.49 -11.92
N ALA A 8 -15.29 -3.20 -12.82
CA ALA A 8 -15.48 -4.64 -12.79
C ALA A 8 -15.23 -5.22 -14.18
N SER A 9 -14.50 -6.34 -14.27
CA SER A 9 -14.39 -7.10 -15.53
C SER A 9 -14.53 -8.60 -15.29
N VAL A 10 -15.22 -9.27 -16.22
CA VAL A 10 -15.36 -10.73 -16.21
C VAL A 10 -15.04 -11.28 -17.59
N GLN A 11 -13.94 -12.03 -17.68
CA GLN A 11 -13.61 -12.82 -18.85
C GLN A 11 -13.75 -14.31 -18.56
N VAL A 12 -14.38 -15.04 -19.49
CA VAL A 12 -14.54 -16.49 -19.44
C VAL A 12 -13.64 -17.11 -20.48
N VAL A 13 -12.75 -18.02 -20.06
CA VAL A 13 -11.88 -18.76 -20.96
C VAL A 13 -12.34 -20.22 -21.01
N VAL A 14 -12.91 -20.63 -22.14
CA VAL A 14 -13.38 -22.00 -22.40
C VAL A 14 -12.45 -22.68 -23.40
N PRO A 15 -11.82 -23.82 -23.03
CA PRO A 15 -10.93 -24.56 -23.92
C PRO A 15 -11.55 -24.86 -25.28
N PHE A 16 -10.80 -24.63 -26.35
CA PHE A 16 -11.20 -24.87 -27.74
C PHE A 16 -12.41 -24.07 -28.23
N LEU A 17 -12.85 -23.03 -27.50
CA LEU A 17 -14.02 -22.23 -27.85
C LEU A 17 -13.76 -20.72 -27.79
N THR A 18 -13.10 -20.22 -26.74
CA THR A 18 -12.78 -18.79 -26.60
C THR A 18 -11.28 -18.55 -26.73
N GLU A 19 -10.92 -17.29 -26.93
CA GLU A 19 -9.54 -16.86 -26.84
C GLU A 19 -9.02 -16.92 -25.40
N SER A 20 -7.70 -17.00 -25.25
CA SER A 20 -7.03 -16.98 -23.95
C SER A 20 -6.91 -15.55 -23.42
N TYR A 21 -6.81 -15.38 -22.10
CA TYR A 21 -6.58 -14.06 -21.49
C TYR A 21 -5.45 -13.24 -22.17
N SER A 22 -4.37 -13.91 -22.58
CA SER A 22 -3.18 -13.29 -23.19
C SER A 22 -3.32 -12.84 -24.65
N SER A 23 -4.47 -13.07 -25.30
CA SER A 23 -4.66 -12.72 -26.73
C SER A 23 -5.09 -11.27 -26.94
N VAL A 24 -5.59 -10.61 -25.89
CA VAL A 24 -5.99 -9.21 -25.91
C VAL A 24 -4.95 -8.40 -25.16
N THR A 25 -4.50 -7.29 -25.76
CA THR A 25 -3.69 -6.28 -25.07
C THR A 25 -4.66 -5.27 -24.49
N ASP A 26 -4.71 -5.17 -23.16
CA ASP A 26 -5.60 -4.22 -22.50
C ASP A 26 -5.28 -2.79 -22.93
N PRO A 27 -6.28 -1.97 -23.31
CA PRO A 27 -6.06 -0.55 -23.53
C PRO A 27 -5.60 0.10 -22.23
N SER A 28 -4.69 1.08 -22.30
CA SER A 28 -4.29 1.85 -21.12
C SER A 28 -5.49 2.62 -20.57
N GLU A 29 -5.99 2.21 -19.41
CA GLU A 29 -7.28 2.63 -18.85
C GLU A 29 -7.31 4.06 -18.28
N SER A 30 -8.49 4.69 -18.37
CA SER A 30 -8.86 5.94 -17.67
C SER A 30 -9.37 5.66 -16.26
N THR A 31 -8.48 5.26 -15.36
CA THR A 31 -8.66 5.35 -13.91
C THR A 31 -7.87 6.54 -13.37
N VAL A 32 -8.09 6.91 -12.10
CA VAL A 32 -7.05 7.64 -11.35
C VAL A 32 -5.83 6.72 -11.41
N SER A 33 -4.90 7.05 -12.29
CA SER A 33 -3.81 6.14 -12.60
C SER A 33 -3.01 5.88 -11.32
N ILE A 34 -2.34 4.73 -11.22
CA ILE A 34 -1.39 4.49 -10.12
C ILE A 34 -0.42 5.67 -10.02
N SER A 35 -0.06 6.27 -11.16
CA SER A 35 0.74 7.49 -11.22
C SER A 35 0.04 8.71 -10.59
N THR A 36 -1.26 8.88 -10.79
CA THR A 36 -2.06 9.95 -10.18
C THR A 36 -2.11 9.79 -8.65
N LEU A 37 -2.35 8.60 -8.13
CA LEU A 37 -2.31 8.38 -6.67
C LEU A 37 -0.89 8.54 -6.10
N LYS A 38 0.13 8.00 -6.79
CA LYS A 38 1.51 7.98 -6.29
C LYS A 38 2.27 9.30 -6.48
N HIS A 39 1.98 10.08 -7.52
CA HIS A 39 2.81 11.23 -7.90
C HIS A 39 2.03 12.49 -8.25
N PHE A 40 0.76 12.39 -8.64
CA PHE A 40 0.01 13.55 -9.16
C PHE A 40 -1.41 13.64 -8.59
N PRO A 41 -1.60 13.66 -7.26
CA PRO A 41 -2.91 13.95 -6.68
C PRO A 41 -3.31 15.39 -7.02
N PHE A 42 -4.61 15.61 -7.18
CA PHE A 42 -5.20 16.92 -7.46
C PHE A 42 -6.60 17.11 -6.85
N PHE A 43 -7.13 16.07 -6.20
CA PHE A 43 -8.34 16.10 -5.40
C PHE A 43 -8.07 15.42 -4.07
N THR A 44 -8.80 15.82 -3.02
CA THR A 44 -8.67 15.23 -1.68
C THR A 44 -9.01 13.73 -1.68
N GLU A 45 -9.91 13.27 -2.54
CA GLU A 45 -10.18 11.84 -2.70
C GLU A 45 -8.92 11.04 -3.10
N HIS A 46 -8.01 11.63 -3.88
CA HIS A 46 -6.76 10.99 -4.27
C HIS A 46 -5.78 10.88 -3.09
N THR A 47 -5.67 11.92 -2.26
CA THR A 47 -4.80 11.92 -1.07
C THR A 47 -5.34 10.97 -0.01
N ILE A 48 -6.66 10.91 0.16
CA ILE A 48 -7.33 9.97 1.07
C ILE A 48 -7.12 8.52 0.60
N GLN A 49 -7.34 8.23 -0.68
CA GLN A 49 -7.12 6.89 -1.22
C GLN A 49 -5.65 6.47 -1.10
N TRP A 50 -4.72 7.39 -1.35
CA TRP A 50 -3.30 7.15 -1.13
C TRP A 50 -3.00 6.87 0.35
N ALA A 51 -3.59 7.62 1.28
CA ALA A 51 -3.39 7.42 2.71
C ALA A 51 -3.92 6.05 3.17
N SER A 52 -5.03 5.57 2.60
CA SER A 52 -5.54 4.21 2.85
C SER A 52 -4.56 3.14 2.37
N GLN A 53 -3.96 3.31 1.20
CA GLN A 53 -2.92 2.39 0.72
C GLN A 53 -1.67 2.46 1.60
N LEU A 54 -1.27 3.66 2.03
CA LEU A 54 -0.15 3.82 2.95
C LEU A 54 -0.41 3.07 4.26
N PHE A 55 -1.62 3.16 4.82
CA PHE A 55 -2.00 2.43 6.03
C PHE A 55 -1.82 0.91 5.84
N GLU A 56 -2.39 0.34 4.78
CA GLU A 56 -2.29 -1.11 4.52
C GLU A 56 -0.84 -1.56 4.28
N ASN A 57 -0.08 -0.78 3.51
CA ASN A 57 1.32 -1.07 3.20
C ASN A 57 2.25 -0.92 4.41
N THR A 58 1.82 -0.19 5.44
CA THR A 58 2.62 0.02 6.66
C THR A 58 2.24 -0.97 7.75
N PHE A 59 0.95 -1.12 8.04
CA PHE A 59 0.47 -1.80 9.26
C PHE A 59 -0.18 -3.15 9.02
N PHE A 60 -0.64 -3.42 7.78
CA PHE A 60 -1.33 -4.67 7.45
C PHE A 60 -0.40 -5.67 6.74
N TYR A 61 0.04 -5.35 5.52
CA TYR A 61 0.76 -6.30 4.67
C TYR A 61 2.09 -6.76 5.29
N PRO A 62 2.95 -5.87 5.83
CA PRO A 62 4.20 -6.31 6.43
C PRO A 62 3.98 -7.25 7.62
N THR A 63 3.05 -6.89 8.50
CA THR A 63 2.67 -7.68 9.67
C THR A 63 2.08 -9.02 9.29
N ARG A 64 1.29 -9.06 8.22
CA ARG A 64 0.71 -10.30 7.70
C ARG A 64 1.77 -11.24 7.15
N SER A 65 2.70 -10.73 6.33
CA SER A 65 3.84 -11.50 5.83
C SER A 65 4.69 -12.04 6.98
N ALA A 66 4.94 -11.21 8.00
CA ALA A 66 5.65 -11.59 9.21
C ALA A 66 4.94 -12.68 10.02
N GLN A 67 3.62 -12.59 10.17
CA GLN A 67 2.80 -13.65 10.79
C GLN A 67 2.86 -14.97 10.02
N ASP A 68 2.73 -14.91 8.68
CA ASP A 68 2.79 -16.10 7.84
C ASP A 68 4.17 -16.78 7.95
N TYR A 69 5.26 -16.00 8.02
CA TYR A 69 6.60 -16.49 8.30
C TYR A 69 6.73 -17.09 9.70
N GLN A 70 6.22 -16.41 10.74
CA GLN A 70 6.26 -16.88 12.13
C GLN A 70 5.50 -18.20 12.32
N LYS A 71 4.42 -18.41 11.55
CA LYS A 71 3.59 -19.61 11.61
C LYS A 71 4.30 -20.83 10.98
N ASP A 72 4.85 -20.67 9.79
CA ASP A 72 5.62 -21.72 9.10
C ASP A 72 6.64 -21.12 8.12
N PRO A 73 7.90 -20.98 8.56
CA PRO A 73 8.97 -20.43 7.71
C PRO A 73 9.19 -21.22 6.42
N LYS A 74 9.01 -22.55 6.43
CA LYS A 74 9.25 -23.39 5.25
C LYS A 74 8.16 -23.18 4.22
N ALA A 75 6.89 -23.25 4.65
CA ALA A 75 5.76 -23.00 3.77
C ALA A 75 5.77 -21.57 3.21
N PHE A 76 6.19 -20.59 4.01
CA PHE A 76 6.38 -19.22 3.55
C PHE A 76 7.41 -19.12 2.41
N LEU A 77 8.61 -19.70 2.60
CA LEU A 77 9.67 -19.65 1.58
C LEU A 77 9.28 -20.38 0.29
N GLU A 78 8.62 -21.54 0.38
CA GLU A 78 8.08 -22.27 -0.77
C GLU A 78 6.99 -21.49 -1.52
N ARG A 79 6.15 -20.73 -0.80
CA ARG A 79 5.13 -19.85 -1.39
C ARG A 79 5.80 -18.75 -2.22
N ILE A 80 6.73 -18.02 -1.62
CA ILE A 80 7.35 -16.86 -2.28
C ILE A 80 8.30 -17.29 -3.40
N GLU A 81 8.80 -18.53 -3.42
CA GLU A 81 9.64 -19.05 -4.51
C GLU A 81 8.99 -18.94 -5.89
N LYS A 82 7.65 -18.97 -5.95
CA LYS A 82 6.85 -18.84 -7.17
C LYS A 82 6.69 -17.40 -7.66
N TYR A 83 7.06 -16.41 -6.84
CA TYR A 83 6.89 -14.99 -7.15
C TYR A 83 8.02 -14.44 -8.03
N SER A 84 7.83 -13.24 -8.57
CA SER A 84 8.91 -12.51 -9.23
C SER A 84 10.00 -12.12 -8.23
N ILE A 85 11.20 -11.78 -8.72
CA ILE A 85 12.33 -11.32 -7.89
C ILE A 85 11.92 -10.14 -7.00
N TYR A 86 11.22 -9.16 -7.58
CA TYR A 86 10.72 -7.98 -6.88
C TYR A 86 9.75 -8.36 -5.75
N GLN A 87 8.77 -9.22 -6.03
CA GLN A 87 7.78 -9.66 -5.04
C GLN A 87 8.40 -10.50 -3.92
N LYS A 88 9.41 -11.33 -4.24
CA LYS A 88 10.20 -12.04 -3.23
C LYS A 88 10.91 -11.07 -2.29
N LYS A 89 11.54 -10.04 -2.88
CA LYS A 89 12.27 -9.02 -2.12
C LYS A 89 11.33 -8.31 -1.15
N GLU A 90 10.19 -7.84 -1.64
CA GLU A 90 9.15 -7.17 -0.85
C GLU A 90 8.66 -8.04 0.32
N GLU A 91 8.32 -9.31 0.09
CA GLU A 91 7.89 -10.23 1.16
C GLU A 91 8.99 -10.44 2.23
N ILE A 92 10.26 -10.52 1.82
CA ILE A 92 11.37 -10.68 2.76
C ILE A 92 11.65 -9.37 3.51
N GLU A 93 11.57 -8.21 2.86
CA GLU A 93 11.71 -6.89 3.49
C GLU A 93 10.63 -6.69 4.54
N ASN A 94 9.38 -7.05 4.23
CA ASN A 94 8.26 -7.03 5.16
C ASN A 94 8.55 -7.85 6.43
N VAL A 95 9.03 -9.09 6.28
CA VAL A 95 9.39 -9.93 7.44
C VAL A 95 10.55 -9.32 8.22
N LEU A 96 11.59 -8.82 7.55
CA LEU A 96 12.75 -8.20 8.19
C LEU A 96 12.39 -6.90 8.92
N HIS A 97 11.47 -6.10 8.38
CA HIS A 97 10.99 -4.87 9.00
C HIS A 97 10.29 -5.15 10.33
N ILE A 98 9.43 -6.17 10.37
CA ILE A 98 8.60 -6.49 11.54
C ILE A 98 9.32 -7.37 12.55
N LEU A 99 10.11 -8.35 12.10
CA LEU A 99 10.71 -9.40 12.95
C LEU A 99 12.23 -9.37 12.98
N GLY A 100 12.88 -8.56 12.15
CA GLY A 100 14.33 -8.47 12.08
C GLY A 100 14.97 -7.84 13.32
N ARG A 101 16.29 -7.62 13.24
CA ARG A 101 17.09 -7.09 14.35
C ARG A 101 16.70 -5.67 14.76
N ASP A 102 16.35 -4.86 13.76
CA ASP A 102 16.02 -3.44 13.89
C ASP A 102 14.50 -3.21 14.01
N ARG A 103 13.74 -4.25 14.40
CA ARG A 103 12.29 -4.14 14.60
C ARG A 103 11.94 -3.16 15.72
N THR A 104 10.71 -2.67 15.69
CA THR A 104 10.10 -1.89 16.77
C THR A 104 9.99 -2.73 18.05
N LYS A 105 10.72 -2.35 19.11
CA LYS A 105 10.70 -3.06 20.41
C LYS A 105 9.95 -2.30 21.48
N CYS A 106 9.96 -0.98 21.40
CA CYS A 106 9.31 -0.10 22.34
C CYS A 106 8.54 1.04 21.66
N PHE A 107 7.78 1.81 22.44
CA PHE A 107 7.01 2.93 21.91
C PHE A 107 7.90 4.02 21.30
N GLU A 108 9.09 4.24 21.86
CA GLU A 108 10.07 5.18 21.30
C GLU A 108 10.54 4.78 19.89
N ASP A 109 10.72 3.48 19.65
CA ASP A 109 11.01 2.97 18.30
C ASP A 109 9.82 3.23 17.37
N GLY A 110 8.59 3.08 17.86
CA GLY A 110 7.37 3.43 17.13
C GLY A 110 7.33 4.90 16.72
N ILE A 111 7.77 5.82 17.61
CA ILE A 111 7.92 7.23 17.29
C ILE A 111 9.00 7.45 16.22
N LYS A 112 10.15 6.76 16.32
CA LYS A 112 11.22 6.85 15.30
C LYS A 112 10.73 6.35 13.94
N CYS A 113 10.02 5.23 13.90
CA CYS A 113 9.40 4.69 12.70
C CYS A 113 8.37 5.67 12.11
N ALA A 114 7.49 6.24 12.93
CA ALA A 114 6.53 7.26 12.49
C ALA A 114 7.23 8.52 11.93
N ARG A 115 8.32 8.96 12.56
CA ARG A 115 9.13 10.08 12.07
C ARG A 115 9.81 9.78 10.74
N GLN A 116 10.33 8.57 10.58
CA GLN A 116 10.92 8.11 9.33
C GLN A 116 9.87 7.99 8.22
N LEU A 117 8.68 7.46 8.54
CA LEU A 117 7.57 7.34 7.60
C LEU A 117 7.13 8.71 7.06
N PHE A 118 7.07 9.72 7.93
CA PHE A 118 6.84 11.10 7.50
C PHE A 118 7.92 11.60 6.54
N GLN A 119 9.19 11.43 6.93
CA GLN A 119 10.34 11.90 6.15
C GLN A 119 10.33 11.26 4.76
N GLU A 120 10.06 9.96 4.68
CA GLU A 120 10.01 9.24 3.42
C GLU A 120 8.88 9.74 2.50
N HIS A 121 7.66 9.87 3.04
CA HIS A 121 6.47 10.09 2.21
C HIS A 121 6.11 11.56 1.94
N PHE A 122 6.52 12.49 2.79
CA PHE A 122 6.18 13.92 2.63
C PHE A 122 7.39 14.79 2.30
N HIS A 123 8.60 14.24 2.36
CA HIS A 123 9.83 14.94 1.96
C HIS A 123 10.60 14.16 0.89
N ASP A 124 11.17 13.00 1.21
CA ASP A 124 12.17 12.34 0.35
C ASP A 124 11.60 11.89 -1.00
N THR A 125 10.38 11.34 -1.00
CA THR A 125 9.67 10.97 -2.23
C THR A 125 9.31 12.19 -3.08
N ILE A 126 8.98 13.32 -2.46
CA ILE A 126 8.69 14.58 -3.15
C ILE A 126 9.97 15.17 -3.76
N VAL A 127 11.06 15.24 -3.00
CA VAL A 127 12.37 15.68 -3.49
C VAL A 127 12.83 14.80 -4.66
N ARG A 128 12.66 13.47 -4.55
CA ARG A 128 12.98 12.54 -5.63
C ARG A 128 12.12 12.78 -6.88
N LEU A 129 10.82 13.05 -6.69
CA LEU A 129 9.92 13.38 -7.79
C LEU A 129 10.35 14.67 -8.50
N LEU A 130 10.66 15.73 -7.75
CA LEU A 130 11.13 17.01 -8.28
C LEU A 130 12.51 16.92 -8.94
N PHE A 131 13.37 16.00 -8.50
CA PHE A 131 14.63 15.69 -9.18
C PHE A 131 14.40 15.16 -10.59
N TYR A 132 13.44 14.24 -10.77
CA TYR A 132 13.08 13.69 -12.08
C TYR A 132 12.22 14.64 -12.92
N TYR A 133 11.39 15.45 -12.28
CA TYR A 133 10.47 16.41 -12.92
C TYR A 133 10.65 17.82 -12.34
N PRO A 134 11.70 18.55 -12.74
CA PRO A 134 11.98 19.90 -12.23
C PRO A 134 10.83 20.89 -12.47
N HIS A 135 10.73 21.92 -11.63
CA HIS A 135 9.65 22.93 -11.70
C HIS A 135 9.46 23.57 -13.10
N VAL A 136 10.56 23.81 -13.81
CA VAL A 136 10.56 24.46 -15.14
C VAL A 136 10.58 23.47 -16.29
N LEU A 137 10.31 22.19 -16.04
CA LEU A 137 10.30 21.16 -17.08
C LEU A 137 9.23 21.49 -18.13
N LEU A 138 9.63 21.46 -19.41
CA LEU A 138 8.73 21.60 -20.54
C LEU A 138 8.42 20.23 -21.15
N THR A 139 7.19 20.08 -21.61
CA THR A 139 6.78 18.94 -22.43
C THR A 139 7.32 19.06 -23.84
N HIS A 140 7.21 17.99 -24.64
CA HIS A 140 7.60 17.99 -26.06
C HIS A 140 6.87 19.06 -26.90
N ASN A 141 5.69 19.51 -26.45
CA ASN A 141 4.89 20.55 -27.09
C ASN A 141 5.25 21.98 -26.63
N GLY A 142 6.23 22.14 -25.73
CA GLY A 142 6.67 23.44 -25.21
C GLY A 142 5.81 24.01 -24.08
N GLU A 143 4.81 23.26 -23.58
CA GLU A 143 4.02 23.62 -22.40
C GLU A 143 4.72 23.17 -21.11
N TYR A 144 4.50 23.86 -19.99
CA TYR A 144 5.01 23.43 -18.69
C TYR A 144 4.45 22.06 -18.31
N PHE A 145 5.32 21.18 -17.83
CA PHE A 145 4.96 19.87 -17.31
C PHE A 145 3.96 20.01 -16.16
N TRP A 146 4.28 20.84 -15.16
CA TRP A 146 3.38 21.15 -14.06
C TRP A 146 2.31 22.15 -14.50
N SER A 147 1.16 21.64 -14.93
CA SER A 147 0.04 22.43 -15.44
C SER A 147 -1.25 21.60 -15.39
N GLY A 148 -2.41 22.27 -15.32
CA GLY A 148 -3.72 21.62 -15.19
C GLY A 148 -3.77 20.74 -13.94
N ASP A 149 -4.13 19.46 -14.13
CA ASP A 149 -4.27 18.48 -13.05
C ASP A 149 -2.92 17.95 -12.51
N ARG A 150 -1.78 18.45 -13.01
CA ARG A 150 -0.44 18.15 -12.49
C ARG A 150 0.01 19.30 -11.60
N LEU A 151 -0.45 19.28 -10.36
CA LEU A 151 -0.02 20.21 -9.31
C LEU A 151 1.45 19.95 -8.99
N CYS A 152 2.27 21.01 -8.98
CA CYS A 152 3.68 20.91 -8.66
C CYS A 152 3.82 20.77 -7.14
N PRO A 153 4.41 19.68 -6.63
CA PRO A 153 4.52 19.54 -5.20
C PRO A 153 5.66 20.36 -4.62
N HIS A 154 5.63 20.54 -3.31
CA HIS A 154 6.74 21.00 -2.49
C HIS A 154 6.99 20.02 -1.34
N GLU A 155 8.26 19.84 -0.99
CA GLU A 155 8.64 19.05 0.17
C GLU A 155 8.13 19.67 1.47
N THR A 156 7.80 18.84 2.45
CA THR A 156 7.43 19.28 3.80
C THR A 156 8.53 18.91 4.77
N GLU A 157 9.16 19.91 5.38
CA GLU A 157 10.06 19.70 6.51
C GLU A 157 9.26 19.47 7.78
N PHE A 158 9.69 18.51 8.60
CA PHE A 158 9.02 18.25 9.86
C PHE A 158 9.21 19.39 10.86
N ASP A 159 8.11 19.75 11.53
CA ASP A 159 8.05 20.76 12.57
C ASP A 159 7.21 20.23 13.73
N SER A 160 7.81 20.16 14.91
CA SER A 160 7.16 19.68 16.14
C SER A 160 6.14 20.67 16.71
N ASN A 161 6.10 21.91 16.21
CA ASN A 161 5.11 22.91 16.61
C ASN A 161 3.87 22.90 15.71
N ASN A 162 3.92 22.20 14.58
CA ASN A 162 2.78 22.05 13.69
C ASN A 162 1.89 20.90 14.19
N GLU A 163 0.62 21.22 14.47
CA GLU A 163 -0.37 20.27 14.97
C GLU A 163 -0.59 19.10 14.01
N LEU A 164 -0.69 19.36 12.70
CA LEU A 164 -0.89 18.31 11.69
C LEU A 164 0.29 17.33 11.63
N HIS A 165 1.52 17.84 11.76
CA HIS A 165 2.72 17.02 11.77
C HIS A 165 2.73 16.12 13.01
N MET A 166 2.36 16.68 14.16
CA MET A 166 2.30 15.96 15.42
C MET A 166 1.16 14.94 15.44
N ASP A 167 0.00 15.25 14.87
CA ASP A 167 -1.14 14.35 14.74
C ASP A 167 -0.78 13.10 13.94
N PHE A 168 -0.07 13.26 12.82
CA PHE A 168 0.42 12.13 12.03
C PHE A 168 1.37 11.24 12.84
N VAL A 169 2.37 11.84 13.50
CA VAL A 169 3.35 11.09 14.30
C VAL A 169 2.66 10.37 15.47
N TYR A 170 1.71 11.04 16.11
CA TYR A 170 0.95 10.48 17.22
C TYR A 170 0.08 9.30 16.75
N ALA A 171 -0.70 9.45 15.69
CA ALA A 171 -1.52 8.36 15.16
C ALA A 171 -0.64 7.18 14.70
N ALA A 172 0.40 7.45 13.89
CA ALA A 172 1.29 6.41 13.37
C ALA A 172 2.03 5.66 14.49
N SER A 173 2.53 6.35 15.52
CA SER A 173 3.24 5.69 16.64
C SER A 173 2.31 4.79 17.46
N ASN A 174 1.06 5.19 17.68
CA ASN A 174 0.06 4.33 18.33
C ASN A 174 -0.27 3.09 17.47
N LEU A 175 -0.35 3.23 16.15
CA LEU A 175 -0.57 2.09 15.24
C LEU A 175 0.64 1.13 15.21
N TYR A 176 1.87 1.66 15.19
CA TYR A 176 3.07 0.84 15.35
C TYR A 176 3.05 0.08 16.68
N ALA A 177 2.53 0.71 17.75
CA ALA A 177 2.42 0.07 19.04
C ALA A 177 1.35 -1.03 19.09
N GLU A 178 0.21 -0.81 18.43
CA GLU A 178 -0.85 -1.81 18.33
C GLU A 178 -0.44 -3.02 17.48
N MET A 179 0.37 -2.79 16.44
CA MET A 179 0.87 -3.82 15.53
C MET A 179 1.79 -4.84 16.23
N VAL A 180 2.53 -4.39 17.24
CA VAL A 180 3.47 -5.20 18.04
C VAL A 180 3.04 -5.18 19.50
N LEU A 181 2.17 -6.10 19.88
CA LEU A 181 1.49 -6.12 21.20
C LEU A 181 2.43 -6.41 22.39
N SER A 182 3.72 -6.69 22.14
CA SER A 182 4.73 -7.03 23.15
C SER A 182 5.70 -5.89 23.48
N ILE A 183 5.28 -4.63 23.35
CA ILE A 183 6.12 -3.47 23.69
C ILE A 183 6.32 -3.40 25.21
N HIS A 184 7.46 -3.92 25.67
CA HIS A 184 8.02 -3.63 26.98
C HIS A 184 8.95 -2.42 26.88
N GLU A 185 8.93 -1.57 27.91
CA GLU A 185 9.85 -0.43 28.04
C GLU A 185 11.31 -0.92 28.14
N ASN A 186 12.15 -0.31 27.31
CA ASN A 186 13.63 -0.35 27.25
C ASN A 186 14.31 -1.63 26.75
N ASP A 187 15.04 -1.51 25.64
CA ASP A 187 16.51 -1.55 25.67
C ASP A 187 17.15 -0.96 24.41
N GLU A 188 18.31 -0.33 24.62
CA GLU A 188 19.01 0.61 23.75
C GLU A 188 19.89 -0.05 22.66
N GLN A 189 20.04 0.68 21.54
CA GLN A 189 21.07 0.61 20.48
C GLN A 189 21.01 -0.49 19.40
N VAL A 190 21.07 -0.08 18.12
CA VAL A 190 22.25 -0.12 17.23
C VAL A 190 21.97 0.66 15.92
N LYS A 191 23.03 1.25 15.35
CA LYS A 191 23.04 2.10 14.15
C LYS A 191 23.06 1.29 12.85
N ALA A 192 22.33 1.78 11.86
CA ALA A 192 22.32 1.27 10.48
C ALA A 192 23.65 1.51 9.75
N SER A 193 23.96 0.64 8.79
CA SER A 193 25.02 0.83 7.78
C SER A 193 24.44 0.61 6.39
N VAL A 194 24.86 1.45 5.44
CA VAL A 194 24.31 1.59 4.08
C VAL A 194 25.37 1.20 3.03
N ASN A 195 24.89 0.65 1.90
CA ASN A 195 25.49 0.42 0.57
C ASN A 195 26.20 -0.92 0.27
N ASN A 196 25.70 -1.64 -0.73
CA ASN A 196 26.23 -1.64 -2.11
C ASN A 196 25.27 -2.40 -3.06
N ILE A 197 25.23 -1.98 -4.33
CA ILE A 197 24.39 -2.60 -5.37
C ILE A 197 25.07 -3.90 -5.81
N GLU A 198 24.49 -5.03 -5.41
CA GLU A 198 24.85 -6.36 -5.87
C GLU A 198 23.80 -6.89 -6.86
N ASP A 199 24.17 -7.93 -7.60
CA ASP A 199 23.26 -8.71 -8.44
C ASP A 199 21.98 -9.07 -7.65
N GLU A 200 20.80 -8.77 -8.21
CA GLU A 200 19.50 -8.92 -7.53
C GLU A 200 19.30 -10.34 -6.96
N THR A 201 19.93 -11.34 -7.57
CA THR A 201 19.87 -12.73 -7.09
C THR A 201 20.75 -12.98 -5.87
N VAL A 202 21.90 -12.32 -5.78
CA VAL A 202 22.82 -12.39 -4.62
C VAL A 202 22.25 -11.60 -3.45
N GLU A 203 21.69 -10.42 -3.71
CA GLU A 203 21.02 -9.60 -2.70
C GLU A 203 19.88 -10.38 -2.04
N LEU A 204 19.01 -11.02 -2.84
CA LEU A 204 17.94 -11.87 -2.32
C LEU A 204 18.46 -13.00 -1.42
N GLN A 205 19.55 -13.68 -1.82
CA GLN A 205 20.13 -14.73 -0.99
C GLN A 205 20.65 -14.21 0.36
N GLN A 206 21.27 -13.03 0.36
CA GLN A 206 21.73 -12.37 1.58
C GLN A 206 20.55 -11.96 2.48
N MET A 207 19.45 -11.48 1.89
CA MET A 207 18.26 -11.11 2.65
C MET A 207 17.60 -12.33 3.31
N VAL A 208 17.51 -13.46 2.61
CA VAL A 208 17.01 -14.72 3.20
C VAL A 208 17.88 -15.16 4.38
N GLN A 209 19.19 -14.98 4.31
CA GLN A 209 20.10 -15.31 5.42
C GLN A 209 19.94 -14.38 6.63
N ARG A 210 19.41 -13.16 6.45
CA ARG A 210 19.14 -12.20 7.52
C ARG A 210 17.83 -12.47 8.25
N LEU A 211 16.96 -13.35 7.72
CA LEU A 211 15.71 -13.69 8.37
C LEU A 211 15.94 -14.24 9.79
N PRO A 212 15.14 -13.83 10.77
CA PRO A 212 15.31 -14.24 12.16
C PRO A 212 15.01 -15.73 12.32
N LYS A 213 15.67 -16.38 13.28
CA LYS A 213 15.35 -17.77 13.62
C LYS A 213 14.02 -17.80 14.37
N LEU A 214 13.23 -18.86 14.13
CA LEU A 214 11.92 -19.03 14.74
C LEU A 214 11.95 -18.95 16.27
N GLU A 215 12.99 -19.52 16.89
CA GLU A 215 13.22 -19.50 18.35
C GLU A 215 13.25 -18.08 18.94
N ASP A 216 13.78 -17.10 18.18
CA ASP A 216 13.95 -15.72 18.63
C ASP A 216 12.67 -14.88 18.49
N ILE A 217 11.67 -15.39 17.75
CA ILE A 217 10.47 -14.63 17.36
C ILE A 217 9.15 -15.26 17.82
N LEU A 218 9.16 -16.48 18.35
CA LEU A 218 7.94 -17.20 18.78
C LEU A 218 7.09 -16.45 19.82
N ASN A 219 7.72 -15.63 20.68
CA ASN A 219 7.03 -14.91 21.76
C ASN A 219 6.51 -13.53 21.34
N ILE A 220 6.71 -13.12 20.09
CA ILE A 220 6.27 -11.81 19.60
C ILE A 220 4.84 -11.94 19.13
N GLU A 221 3.93 -11.21 19.76
CA GLU A 221 2.55 -11.17 19.31
C GLU A 221 2.38 -10.07 18.26
N LEU A 222 2.08 -10.49 17.03
CA LEU A 222 1.85 -9.61 15.90
C LEU A 222 0.35 -9.46 15.64
N LYS A 223 -0.09 -8.23 15.37
CA LYS A 223 -1.47 -7.92 14.99
C LYS A 223 -1.51 -7.12 13.69
N PRO A 224 -1.79 -7.75 12.53
CA PRO A 224 -2.06 -7.03 11.29
C PRO A 224 -3.27 -6.14 11.50
N LEU A 225 -3.12 -4.84 11.26
CA LEU A 225 -4.19 -3.88 11.48
C LEU A 225 -5.05 -3.82 10.21
N GLU A 226 -6.23 -4.43 10.28
CA GLU A 226 -7.23 -4.27 9.22
C GLU A 226 -7.92 -2.92 9.41
N PHE A 227 -8.09 -2.18 8.30
CA PHE A 227 -8.70 -0.86 8.38
C PHE A 227 -10.17 -0.96 8.81
N GLU A 228 -10.53 -0.16 9.81
CA GLU A 228 -11.86 -0.14 10.43
C GLU A 228 -12.35 1.29 10.61
N ILE A 229 -13.54 1.56 10.09
CA ILE A 229 -14.13 2.91 10.04
C ILE A 229 -14.84 3.30 11.36
N ASP A 230 -15.41 2.31 12.06
CA ASP A 230 -16.38 2.54 13.14
C ASP A 230 -15.86 2.31 14.56
N ALA A 231 -14.60 1.90 14.70
CA ALA A 231 -13.94 1.84 15.99
C ALA A 231 -13.33 3.22 16.31
N GLY A 232 -14.06 4.05 17.06
CA GLY A 232 -13.67 5.44 17.38
C GLY A 232 -12.43 5.61 18.27
N THR A 233 -11.64 4.55 18.50
CA THR A 233 -10.48 4.53 19.41
C THR A 233 -9.23 3.87 18.81
N ASN A 234 -9.24 3.49 17.53
CA ASN A 234 -8.16 2.70 16.90
C ASN A 234 -7.14 3.53 16.10
N PHE A 235 -7.21 4.88 16.14
CA PHE A 235 -6.34 5.79 15.38
C PHE A 235 -6.34 5.61 13.86
N HIS A 236 -7.17 4.72 13.29
CA HIS A 236 -7.18 4.45 11.85
C HIS A 236 -7.59 5.70 11.08
N ILE A 237 -8.73 6.31 11.44
CA ILE A 237 -9.19 7.55 10.79
C ILE A 237 -8.22 8.70 11.04
N ASP A 238 -7.68 8.83 12.26
CA ASP A 238 -6.74 9.91 12.59
C ASP A 238 -5.47 9.82 11.73
N PHE A 239 -4.95 8.60 11.51
CA PHE A 239 -3.83 8.37 10.59
C PHE A 239 -4.20 8.73 9.15
N ILE A 240 -5.35 8.26 8.64
CA ILE A 240 -5.76 8.55 7.27
C ILE A 240 -5.94 10.04 7.04
N THR A 241 -6.60 10.74 7.97
CA THR A 241 -6.84 12.18 7.88
C THR A 241 -5.53 12.96 7.90
N SER A 242 -4.67 12.71 8.89
CA SER A 242 -3.39 13.41 9.01
C SER A 242 -2.45 13.10 7.83
N ALA A 243 -2.33 11.84 7.40
CA ALA A 243 -1.52 11.45 6.25
C ALA A 243 -2.05 12.06 4.94
N SER A 244 -3.37 12.06 4.75
CA SER A 244 -4.00 12.70 3.59
C SER A 244 -3.76 14.20 3.59
N ASN A 245 -3.91 14.86 4.73
CA ASN A 245 -3.73 16.32 4.84
C ASN A 245 -2.27 16.74 4.67
N LEU A 246 -1.29 15.96 5.14
CA LEU A 246 0.12 16.20 4.85
C LEU A 246 0.44 16.08 3.36
N ARG A 247 -0.15 15.07 2.70
CA ARG A 247 -0.02 14.96 1.24
C ARG A 247 -0.79 16.06 0.52
N ALA A 248 -1.91 16.52 1.06
CA ALA A 248 -2.65 17.66 0.52
C ALA A 248 -1.80 18.92 0.62
N GLU A 249 -1.11 19.13 1.74
CA GLU A 249 -0.13 20.20 1.93
C GLU A 249 0.95 20.14 0.84
N ASN A 250 1.59 18.99 0.62
CA ASN A 250 2.61 18.86 -0.43
C ASN A 250 2.17 19.33 -1.82
N TYR A 251 0.88 19.24 -2.17
CA TYR A 251 0.35 19.57 -3.51
C TYR A 251 -0.58 20.79 -3.50
N GLU A 252 -0.61 21.56 -2.41
CA GLU A 252 -1.50 22.72 -2.24
C GLU A 252 -3.00 22.39 -2.44
N ILE A 253 -3.42 21.21 -1.98
CA ILE A 253 -4.83 20.76 -2.00
C ILE A 253 -5.48 21.13 -0.66
N ASP A 254 -6.76 21.53 -0.69
CA ASP A 254 -7.51 21.86 0.52
C ASP A 254 -7.58 20.65 1.48
N PRO A 255 -7.23 20.83 2.78
CA PRO A 255 -7.29 19.78 3.77
C PRO A 255 -8.74 19.43 4.12
N THR A 256 -8.93 18.24 4.70
CA THR A 256 -10.24 17.77 5.15
C THR A 256 -10.25 17.42 6.63
N ASP A 257 -11.40 17.60 7.27
CA ASP A 257 -11.60 17.16 8.64
C ASP A 257 -11.78 15.63 8.75
N SER A 258 -11.66 15.09 9.95
CA SER A 258 -11.78 13.64 10.17
C SER A 258 -13.17 13.08 9.81
N SER A 259 -14.23 13.90 9.89
CA SER A 259 -15.59 13.46 9.54
C SER A 259 -15.78 13.31 8.03
N GLN A 260 -15.28 14.28 7.28
CA GLN A 260 -15.24 14.28 5.82
C GLN A 260 -14.34 13.16 5.31
N ALA A 261 -13.14 13.02 5.87
CA ALA A 261 -12.23 11.93 5.53
C ALA A 261 -12.91 10.57 5.78
N LYS A 262 -13.54 10.37 6.94
CA LYS A 262 -14.32 9.17 7.27
C LYS A 262 -15.41 8.90 6.23
N GLN A 263 -16.14 9.91 5.81
CA GLN A 263 -17.19 9.77 4.80
C GLN A 263 -16.63 9.39 3.42
N ILE A 264 -15.54 10.02 2.99
CA ILE A 264 -14.89 9.76 1.70
C ILE A 264 -14.32 8.34 1.68
N VAL A 265 -13.54 7.95 2.68
CA VAL A 265 -13.00 6.58 2.81
C VAL A 265 -14.12 5.55 2.83
N GLY A 266 -15.19 5.79 3.59
CA GLY A 266 -16.33 4.89 3.65
C GLY A 266 -17.06 4.72 2.31
N ARG A 267 -17.17 5.79 1.52
CA ARG A 267 -17.72 5.72 0.15
C ARG A 267 -16.81 4.92 -0.78
N ILE A 268 -15.49 5.14 -0.70
CA ILE A 268 -14.50 4.40 -1.50
C ILE A 268 -14.57 2.90 -1.17
N LEU A 269 -14.57 2.54 0.11
CA LEU A 269 -14.64 1.14 0.55
C LEU A 269 -15.97 0.49 0.16
N SER A 270 -17.10 1.18 0.38
CA SER A 270 -18.42 0.68 -0.03
C SER A 270 -18.49 0.41 -1.53
N ALA A 271 -17.90 1.31 -2.33
CA ALA A 271 -17.83 1.16 -3.78
C ALA A 271 -17.02 -0.08 -4.19
N ILE A 272 -15.87 -0.33 -3.56
CA ILE A 272 -15.03 -1.51 -3.80
C ILE A 272 -15.79 -2.81 -3.47
N VAL A 273 -16.52 -2.84 -2.36
CA VAL A 273 -17.30 -4.02 -1.93
C VAL A 273 -18.44 -4.31 -2.91
N ILE A 274 -19.19 -3.28 -3.33
CA ILE A 274 -20.29 -3.42 -4.30
C ILE A 274 -19.77 -3.99 -5.62
N THR A 275 -18.67 -3.44 -6.12
CA THR A 275 -18.05 -3.88 -7.37
C THR A 275 -17.56 -5.32 -7.27
N THR A 276 -16.98 -5.71 -6.13
CA THR A 276 -16.57 -7.09 -5.88
C THR A 276 -17.77 -8.04 -5.86
N ALA A 277 -18.84 -7.70 -5.14
CA ALA A 277 -20.06 -8.50 -5.11
C ALA A 277 -20.69 -8.66 -6.51
N MET A 278 -20.72 -7.57 -7.30
CA MET A 278 -21.23 -7.58 -8.66
C MET A 278 -20.40 -8.50 -9.56
N VAL A 279 -19.07 -8.38 -9.52
CA VAL A 279 -18.14 -9.23 -10.30
C VAL A 279 -18.32 -10.70 -9.93
N THR A 280 -18.36 -11.02 -8.64
CA THR A 280 -18.56 -12.39 -8.18
C THR A 280 -19.90 -12.94 -8.69
N GLY A 281 -20.98 -12.16 -8.62
CA GLY A 281 -22.28 -12.54 -9.17
C GLY A 281 -22.22 -12.86 -10.67
N LEU A 282 -21.56 -12.01 -11.46
CA LEU A 282 -21.36 -12.23 -12.90
C LEU A 282 -20.55 -13.51 -13.18
N VAL A 283 -19.48 -13.76 -12.43
CA VAL A 283 -18.70 -15.01 -12.53
C VAL A 283 -19.58 -16.24 -12.27
N TYR A 284 -20.42 -16.21 -11.23
CA TYR A 284 -21.31 -17.33 -10.94
C TYR A 284 -22.34 -17.57 -12.05
N LEU A 285 -22.85 -16.53 -12.71
CA LEU A 285 -23.73 -16.68 -13.87
C LEU A 285 -23.03 -17.41 -15.04
N GLU A 286 -21.75 -17.12 -15.27
CA GLU A 286 -20.96 -17.82 -16.29
C GLU A 286 -20.67 -19.28 -15.91
N VAL A 287 -20.43 -19.56 -14.62
CA VAL A 287 -20.33 -20.93 -14.10
C VAL A 287 -21.60 -21.73 -14.37
N TYR A 288 -22.79 -21.14 -14.18
CA TYR A 288 -24.06 -21.83 -14.51
C TYR A 288 -24.15 -22.21 -15.98
N LYS A 289 -23.71 -21.33 -16.90
CA LYS A 289 -23.71 -21.62 -18.35
C LYS A 289 -22.76 -22.76 -18.69
N PHE A 290 -21.59 -22.80 -18.05
CA PHE A 290 -20.62 -23.88 -18.20
C PHE A 290 -21.21 -25.22 -17.72
N VAL A 291 -21.82 -25.26 -16.55
CA VAL A 291 -22.45 -26.48 -15.98
C VAL A 291 -23.58 -27.00 -16.87
N GLN A 292 -24.38 -26.10 -17.46
CA GLN A 292 -25.45 -26.46 -18.40
C GLN A 292 -24.94 -26.90 -19.78
N LYS A 293 -23.61 -26.94 -20.01
CA LYS A 293 -22.96 -27.33 -21.27
C LYS A 293 -23.42 -26.49 -22.47
N HIS A 294 -23.65 -25.18 -22.26
CA HIS A 294 -23.89 -24.28 -23.38
C HIS A 294 -22.66 -24.24 -24.30
N LYS A 295 -22.86 -24.56 -25.58
CA LYS A 295 -21.78 -24.66 -26.59
C LYS A 295 -21.74 -23.48 -27.57
N ARG A 296 -22.57 -22.45 -27.36
CA ARG A 296 -22.71 -21.32 -28.29
C ARG A 296 -22.09 -20.06 -27.68
N LEU A 297 -21.18 -19.42 -28.42
CA LEU A 297 -20.48 -18.18 -28.05
C LEU A 297 -21.46 -17.03 -27.73
N ASN A 298 -22.62 -16.98 -28.39
CA ASN A 298 -23.62 -15.91 -28.21
C ASN A 298 -24.27 -15.84 -26.81
N HIS A 299 -23.97 -16.78 -25.92
CA HIS A 299 -24.46 -16.77 -24.54
C HIS A 299 -23.42 -16.32 -23.52
N ILE A 300 -22.17 -16.05 -23.92
CA ILE A 300 -21.11 -15.58 -23.03
C ILE A 300 -21.22 -14.05 -22.95
N VAL A 301 -21.45 -13.51 -21.76
CA VAL A 301 -21.48 -12.06 -21.57
C VAL A 301 -20.04 -11.60 -21.41
N ILE A 302 -19.56 -10.77 -22.34
CA ILE A 302 -18.33 -10.00 -22.17
C ILE A 302 -18.77 -8.66 -21.58
N ALA A 303 -18.44 -8.43 -20.31
CA ALA A 303 -18.67 -7.18 -19.60
C ALA A 303 -17.41 -6.78 -18.83
#